data_AF-A0A3D4D8M8-F1
#
_entry.id   AF-A0A3D4D8M8-F1
#
_cell.length_a   1.000
_cell.length_b   1.000
_cell.length_c   1.000
_cell.angle_alpha   90.00
_cell.angle_beta   90.00
_cell.angle_gamma   90.00
#
_symmetry.space_group_name_H-M   'P 1'
#
loop_
_entity.id
_entity.type
_entity.pdbx_description
1 polymer ?
#
loop_
_entity_poly.entity_id
_entity_poly.type
_entity_poly.pdbx_seq_one_letter_code
_entity_poly.pdbx_strand_id
1 'polypeptide(L)'
;MLIDSSIAQAYIESSCVDAFRASWLFEHTSVSSDLGRNAFTPPPEDLALRETVRKLERRICEAAAHFVPVNRPIWDALFPDWEAVQPTLDLIVGYPEPYDAVAAHSPDGQAHLIFDLIRWCNYAELDQLDSIIRNLLTHEITHLLIGHRYPAADAALESTDYLTRLDAYTFHEGFAHLLSYQATEIDCVNWHTPQLTEVAAASRAKLRLALTETDPDRQKQFLEEAVCGSYYEKFACMCGMLYLAD
;
A
#
# COMPACT_ATOMS: atom_id res chain seq x y z
N MET A 1 13.30 9.23 4.71
CA MET A 1 12.62 9.08 3.41
C MET A 1 12.93 10.26 2.52
N LEU A 2 13.30 10.01 1.26
CA LEU A 2 13.39 11.05 0.23
C LEU A 2 11.97 11.35 -0.27
N ILE A 3 11.64 12.60 -0.56
CA ILE A 3 10.33 12.98 -1.12
C ILE A 3 10.57 13.66 -2.47
N ASP A 4 9.97 13.14 -3.53
CA ASP A 4 9.93 13.78 -4.84
C ASP A 4 8.50 14.26 -5.12
N SER A 5 8.27 15.57 -5.06
CA SER A 5 6.98 16.18 -5.40
C SER A 5 7.00 16.92 -6.74
N SER A 6 7.99 16.67 -7.61
CA SER A 6 8.18 17.43 -8.85
C SER A 6 6.96 17.42 -9.77
N ILE A 7 6.27 16.28 -9.90
CA ILE A 7 5.07 16.13 -10.73
C ILE A 7 3.88 16.89 -10.10
N ALA A 8 3.65 16.72 -8.80
CA ALA A 8 2.63 17.46 -8.08
C ALA A 8 2.86 18.98 -8.12
N GLN A 9 4.10 19.44 -7.94
CA GLN A 9 4.45 20.86 -8.03
C GLN A 9 4.21 21.42 -9.43
N ALA A 10 4.59 20.69 -10.49
CA ALA A 10 4.29 21.10 -11.85
C ALA A 10 2.78 21.31 -12.07
N TYR A 11 1.95 20.42 -11.53
CA TYR A 11 0.49 20.58 -11.58
C TYR A 11 0.00 21.80 -10.78
N ILE A 12 0.49 21.99 -9.55
CA ILE A 12 0.15 23.10 -8.67
C ILE A 12 0.49 24.46 -9.30
N GLU A 13 1.62 24.53 -10.01
CA GLU A 13 2.14 25.72 -10.68
C GLU A 13 1.52 25.96 -12.06
N SER A 14 0.62 25.08 -12.52
CA SER A 14 0.03 25.14 -13.87
C SER A 14 1.04 24.96 -15.01
N SER A 15 2.13 24.23 -14.72
CA SER A 15 3.11 23.77 -15.72
C SER A 15 2.58 22.55 -16.49
N CYS A 16 3.18 22.26 -17.65
CA CYS A 16 2.77 21.13 -18.48
C CYS A 16 3.13 19.78 -17.83
N VAL A 17 2.13 19.10 -17.26
CA VAL A 17 2.28 17.77 -16.64
C VAL A 17 2.40 16.63 -17.66
N ASP A 18 1.93 16.82 -18.88
CA ASP A 18 2.07 15.83 -19.97
C ASP A 18 3.54 15.51 -20.28
N ALA A 19 4.47 16.40 -19.94
CA ALA A 19 5.90 16.17 -20.07
C ALA A 19 6.37 14.96 -19.23
N PHE A 20 5.66 14.61 -18.16
CA PHE A 20 5.97 13.48 -17.29
C PHE A 20 5.32 12.16 -17.73
N ARG A 21 4.50 12.16 -18.79
CA ARG A 21 3.82 10.96 -19.29
C ARG A 21 4.77 9.78 -19.57
N ALA A 22 5.97 10.09 -20.06
CA ALA A 22 7.02 9.11 -20.37
C ALA A 22 7.89 8.74 -19.15
N SER A 23 7.50 9.18 -17.94
CA SER A 23 8.17 8.74 -16.72
C SER A 23 7.89 7.26 -16.47
N TRP A 24 8.89 6.55 -15.92
CA TRP A 24 8.74 5.16 -15.50
C TRP A 24 7.59 4.99 -14.49
N LEU A 25 7.27 6.03 -13.72
CA LEU A 25 6.13 6.09 -12.80
C LEU A 25 4.80 5.76 -13.50
N PHE A 26 4.65 6.04 -14.79
CA PHE A 26 3.43 5.74 -15.55
C PHE A 26 3.58 4.59 -16.56
N GLU A 27 4.81 4.20 -16.93
CA GLU A 27 5.08 3.21 -17.97
C GLU A 27 5.51 1.84 -17.44
N HIS A 28 6.08 1.78 -16.25
CA HIS A 28 6.82 0.61 -15.74
C HIS A 28 6.43 0.27 -14.30
N THR A 29 5.14 0.34 -13.99
CA THR A 29 4.58 -0.05 -12.69
C THR A 29 3.56 -1.17 -12.83
N SER A 30 3.18 -1.81 -11.71
CA SER A 30 2.09 -2.79 -11.67
C SER A 30 0.80 -2.22 -12.27
N VAL A 31 0.49 -0.95 -11.98
CA VAL A 31 -0.66 -0.22 -12.56
C VAL A 31 -0.66 -0.25 -14.08
N SER A 32 0.47 0.07 -14.71
CA SER A 32 0.56 0.06 -16.19
C SER A 32 0.44 -1.35 -16.77
N SER A 33 0.90 -2.36 -16.04
CA SER A 33 0.78 -3.77 -16.41
C SER A 33 -0.67 -4.25 -16.32
N ASP A 34 -1.37 -3.92 -15.23
CA ASP A 34 -2.78 -4.23 -15.00
C ASP A 34 -3.68 -3.59 -16.07
N LEU A 35 -3.38 -2.34 -16.43
CA LEU A 35 -4.12 -1.61 -17.46
C LEU A 35 -3.76 -2.05 -18.89
N GLY A 36 -2.63 -2.74 -19.08
CA GLY A 36 -2.08 -3.08 -20.39
C GLY A 36 -1.69 -1.84 -21.23
N ARG A 37 -1.46 -0.70 -20.57
CA ARG A 37 -1.13 0.59 -21.21
C ARG A 37 -0.47 1.54 -20.20
N ASN A 38 0.09 2.64 -20.71
CA ASN A 38 0.57 3.75 -19.88
C ASN A 38 -0.55 4.24 -18.94
N ALA A 39 -0.22 4.36 -17.64
CA ALA A 39 -1.16 4.69 -16.58
C ALA A 39 -1.55 6.17 -16.54
N PHE A 40 -0.79 7.06 -17.21
CA PHE A 40 -1.01 8.50 -17.16
C PHE A 40 -2.36 8.90 -17.75
N THR A 41 -3.18 9.51 -16.90
CA THR A 41 -4.43 10.17 -17.21
C THR A 41 -4.23 11.66 -16.96
N PRO A 42 -4.42 12.53 -17.98
CA PRO A 42 -4.29 13.97 -17.79
C PRO A 42 -5.16 14.46 -16.62
N PRO A 43 -4.57 15.13 -15.63
CA PRO A 43 -5.34 15.63 -14.49
C PRO A 43 -6.26 16.79 -14.94
N PRO A 44 -7.43 16.99 -14.30
CA PRO A 44 -8.31 18.10 -14.63
C PRO A 44 -7.63 19.46 -14.44
N GLU A 45 -7.89 20.41 -15.33
CA GLU A 45 -7.43 21.80 -15.16
C GLU A 45 -8.41 22.60 -14.28
N ASP A 46 -8.39 22.32 -12.97
CA ASP A 46 -9.28 22.95 -11.99
C ASP A 46 -8.48 23.67 -10.88
N LEU A 47 -8.76 24.97 -10.69
CA LEU A 47 -8.06 25.81 -9.70
C LEU A 47 -8.33 25.38 -8.25
N ALA A 48 -9.55 24.97 -7.92
CA ALA A 48 -9.89 24.51 -6.58
C ALA A 48 -9.20 23.17 -6.29
N LEU A 49 -9.18 22.26 -7.28
CA LEU A 49 -8.46 20.99 -7.18
C LEU A 49 -6.96 21.21 -6.97
N ARG A 50 -6.33 22.16 -7.70
CA ARG A 50 -4.91 22.51 -7.51
C ARG A 50 -4.63 23.01 -6.10
N GLU A 51 -5.52 23.82 -5.52
CA GLU A 51 -5.36 24.29 -4.14
C GLU A 51 -5.48 23.14 -3.13
N THR A 52 -6.39 22.19 -3.35
CA THR A 52 -6.48 20.97 -2.53
C THR A 52 -5.20 20.13 -2.65
N VAL A 53 -4.70 19.89 -3.87
CA VAL A 53 -3.44 19.16 -4.10
C VAL A 53 -2.26 19.87 -3.42
N ARG A 54 -2.19 21.21 -3.46
CA ARG A 54 -1.16 21.99 -2.75
C ARG A 54 -1.21 21.78 -1.23
N LYS A 55 -2.40 21.73 -0.64
CA LYS A 55 -2.56 21.46 0.80
C LYS A 55 -2.16 20.04 1.16
N LEU A 56 -2.57 19.07 0.34
CA LEU A 56 -2.20 17.66 0.51
C LEU A 56 -0.69 17.46 0.40
N GLU A 57 -0.06 18.01 -0.64
CA GLU A 57 1.38 17.92 -0.86
C GLU A 57 2.15 18.41 0.37
N ARG A 58 1.84 19.61 0.86
CA ARG A 58 2.51 20.16 2.04
C ARG A 58 2.33 19.30 3.28
N ARG A 59 1.12 18.79 3.51
CA ARG A 59 0.79 18.01 4.71
C ARG A 59 1.42 16.61 4.67
N ILE A 60 1.42 15.96 3.50
CA ILE A 60 2.09 14.68 3.29
C ILE A 60 3.62 14.87 3.42
N CYS A 61 4.19 15.92 2.84
CA CYS A 61 5.61 16.23 2.99
C CYS A 61 6.02 16.39 4.46
N GLU A 62 5.26 17.15 5.24
CA GLU A 62 5.51 17.33 6.67
C GLU A 62 5.41 16.01 7.45
N ALA A 63 4.34 15.24 7.22
CA ALA A 63 4.13 13.96 7.89
C ALA A 63 5.21 12.92 7.53
N ALA A 64 5.64 12.89 6.27
CA ALA A 64 6.69 12.02 5.77
C ALA A 64 8.08 12.39 6.29
N ALA A 65 8.40 13.68 6.39
CA ALA A 65 9.68 14.17 6.92
C ALA A 65 9.88 13.82 8.39
N HIS A 66 8.78 13.74 9.15
CA HIS A 66 8.76 13.38 10.56
C HIS A 66 8.12 12.01 10.82
N PHE A 67 8.16 11.12 9.83
CA PHE A 67 7.50 9.83 9.91
C PHE A 67 8.03 9.00 11.09
N VAL A 68 7.08 8.52 11.90
CA VAL A 68 7.31 7.50 12.91
C VAL A 68 6.27 6.40 12.66
N PRO A 69 6.69 5.14 12.47
CA PRO A 69 5.75 4.07 12.21
C PRO A 69 4.86 3.82 13.42
N VAL A 70 3.63 3.36 13.15
CA VAL A 70 2.78 2.77 14.18
C VAL A 70 3.49 1.50 14.68
N ASN A 71 3.38 1.19 15.97
CA ASN A 71 4.03 0.00 16.54
C ASN A 71 5.56 0.01 16.39
N ARG A 72 6.19 1.19 16.48
CA ARG A 72 7.66 1.34 16.39
C ARG A 72 8.45 0.32 17.24
N PRO A 73 8.08 -0.02 18.49
CA PRO A 73 8.82 -1.03 19.26
C PRO A 73 8.90 -2.40 18.57
N ILE A 74 7.90 -2.77 17.77
CA ILE A 74 7.91 -4.01 16.99
C ILE A 74 8.86 -3.89 15.81
N TRP A 75 8.86 -2.74 15.12
CA TRP A 75 9.81 -2.47 14.05
C TRP A 75 11.25 -2.52 14.55
N ASP A 76 11.53 -1.85 15.67
CA ASP A 76 12.87 -1.83 16.28
C ASP A 76 13.34 -3.25 16.67
N ALA A 77 12.42 -4.15 17.05
CA ALA A 77 12.74 -5.52 17.42
C ALA A 77 12.94 -6.47 16.22
N LEU A 78 12.11 -6.35 15.17
CA LEU A 78 12.07 -7.30 14.05
C LEU A 78 12.92 -6.85 12.85
N PHE A 79 13.09 -5.54 12.70
CA PHE A 79 13.80 -4.89 11.60
C PHE A 79 14.86 -3.95 12.17
N PRO A 80 15.93 -4.48 12.79
CA PRO A 80 17.04 -3.64 13.21
C PRO A 80 17.56 -2.88 11.97
N ASP A 81 17.84 -1.60 12.14
CA ASP A 81 18.29 -0.69 11.07
C ASP A 81 17.25 -0.37 9.98
N TRP A 82 15.94 -0.51 10.26
CA TRP A 82 14.87 -0.12 9.33
C TRP A 82 14.97 1.35 8.86
N GLU A 83 15.57 2.23 9.66
CA GLU A 83 15.83 3.62 9.30
C GLU A 83 16.78 3.77 8.09
N ALA A 84 17.57 2.75 7.75
CA ALA A 84 18.43 2.72 6.56
C ALA A 84 17.68 2.25 5.30
N VAL A 85 16.56 1.54 5.46
CA VAL A 85 15.72 1.03 4.36
C VAL A 85 14.60 2.05 4.12
N GLN A 86 14.95 3.13 3.42
CA GLN A 86 14.03 4.25 3.18
C GLN A 86 13.66 4.30 1.71
N PRO A 87 12.38 4.14 1.35
CA PRO A 87 11.94 4.38 -0.01
C PRO A 87 12.02 5.87 -0.37
N THR A 88 11.84 6.15 -1.65
CA THR A 88 11.44 7.47 -2.13
C THR A 88 9.92 7.56 -2.09
N LEU A 89 9.37 8.66 -1.60
CA LEU A 89 7.94 8.97 -1.69
C LEU A 89 7.71 9.93 -2.87
N ASP A 90 7.13 9.42 -3.95
CA ASP A 90 6.73 10.22 -5.11
C ASP A 90 5.32 10.76 -4.91
N LEU A 91 5.19 12.09 -4.87
CA LEU A 91 3.91 12.77 -4.86
C LEU A 91 3.57 13.19 -6.29
N ILE A 92 2.62 12.49 -6.89
CA ILE A 92 2.29 12.62 -8.31
C ILE A 92 0.84 13.09 -8.51
N VAL A 93 0.53 13.40 -9.77
CA VAL A 93 -0.83 13.44 -10.28
C VAL A 93 -0.89 12.71 -11.62
N GLY A 94 -2.01 12.06 -11.89
CA GLY A 94 -2.30 11.44 -13.18
C GLY A 94 -2.49 9.92 -13.15
N TYR A 95 -2.51 9.28 -11.99
CA TYR A 95 -3.01 7.91 -11.90
C TYR A 95 -4.54 7.85 -12.06
N PRO A 96 -5.06 6.78 -12.68
CA PRO A 96 -6.48 6.55 -12.78
C PRO A 96 -7.02 6.00 -11.46
N GLU A 97 -8.32 6.10 -11.25
CA GLU A 97 -8.98 5.36 -10.17
C GLU A 97 -8.85 3.84 -10.42
N PRO A 98 -8.67 3.00 -9.38
CA PRO A 98 -8.62 3.31 -7.94
C PRO A 98 -7.21 3.55 -7.36
N TYR A 99 -6.19 3.76 -8.19
CA TYR A 99 -4.78 3.74 -7.77
C TYR A 99 -4.37 5.05 -7.07
N ASP A 100 -4.57 5.12 -5.76
CA ASP A 100 -4.24 6.27 -4.90
C ASP A 100 -2.86 6.15 -4.23
N ALA A 101 -2.45 4.92 -3.91
CA ALA A 101 -1.14 4.60 -3.35
C ALA A 101 -0.61 3.29 -3.95
N VAL A 102 0.64 3.30 -4.39
CA VAL A 102 1.27 2.14 -5.04
C VAL A 102 2.73 2.03 -4.59
N ALA A 103 3.13 0.85 -4.15
CA ALA A 103 4.54 0.50 -4.01
C ALA A 103 5.10 -0.02 -5.35
N ALA A 104 6.26 0.47 -5.74
CA ALA A 104 6.93 0.07 -6.97
C ALA A 104 8.45 0.10 -6.81
N HIS A 105 9.14 -0.58 -7.72
CA HIS A 105 10.59 -0.45 -7.87
C HIS A 105 10.88 0.33 -9.16
N SER A 106 11.76 1.32 -9.06
CA SER A 106 12.29 2.02 -10.22
C SER A 106 13.14 1.09 -11.10
N PRO A 107 13.47 1.46 -12.35
CA PRO A 107 14.29 0.63 -13.24
C PRO A 107 15.69 0.27 -12.70
N ASP A 108 16.24 1.06 -11.79
CA ASP A 108 17.50 0.80 -11.09
C ASP A 108 17.32 0.00 -9.77
N GLY A 109 16.09 -0.41 -9.45
CA GLY A 109 15.75 -1.27 -8.33
C GLY A 109 15.54 -0.55 -7.00
N GLN A 110 15.49 0.78 -6.99
CA GLN A 110 15.17 1.54 -5.78
C GLN A 110 13.68 1.36 -5.44
N ALA A 111 13.36 1.27 -4.15
CA ALA A 111 11.98 1.19 -3.68
C ALA A 111 11.33 2.59 -3.66
N HIS A 112 10.11 2.67 -4.19
CA HIS A 112 9.31 3.87 -4.30
C HIS A 112 7.89 3.63 -3.78
N LEU A 113 7.36 4.61 -3.05
CA LEU A 113 5.95 4.72 -2.70
C LEU A 113 5.36 5.88 -3.51
N ILE A 114 4.31 5.62 -4.28
CA ILE A 114 3.75 6.57 -5.23
C ILE A 114 2.36 6.95 -4.76
N PHE A 115 2.17 8.21 -4.37
CA PHE A 115 0.86 8.75 -3.95
C PHE A 115 0.31 9.70 -5.02
N ASP A 116 -0.89 9.39 -5.53
CA ASP A 116 -1.59 10.29 -6.44
C ASP A 116 -2.46 11.29 -5.68
N LEU A 117 -2.05 12.56 -5.69
CA LEU A 117 -2.68 13.57 -4.84
C LEU A 117 -4.11 13.94 -5.28
N ILE A 118 -4.51 13.63 -6.52
CA ILE A 118 -5.89 13.83 -6.98
C ILE A 118 -6.77 12.74 -6.40
N ARG A 119 -6.33 11.47 -6.42
CA ARG A 119 -7.07 10.38 -5.76
C ARG A 119 -7.20 10.63 -4.26
N TRP A 120 -6.16 11.20 -3.65
CA TRP A 120 -6.16 11.56 -2.23
C TRP A 120 -7.07 12.73 -1.86
N CYS A 121 -7.61 13.48 -2.82
CA CYS A 121 -8.60 14.51 -2.53
C CYS A 121 -9.84 13.93 -1.84
N ASN A 122 -10.14 12.65 -2.04
CA ASN A 122 -11.20 11.93 -1.34
C ASN A 122 -10.93 11.80 0.19
N TYR A 123 -9.67 11.94 0.62
CA TYR A 123 -9.27 11.94 2.03
C TYR A 123 -9.08 13.35 2.63
N ALA A 124 -9.14 14.40 1.80
CA ALA A 124 -8.72 15.76 2.19
C ALA A 124 -9.62 16.44 3.24
N GLU A 125 -10.88 16.01 3.35
CA GLU A 125 -11.85 16.52 4.35
C GLU A 125 -11.72 15.82 5.72
N LEU A 126 -10.72 14.96 5.92
CA LEU A 126 -10.60 14.17 7.14
C LEU A 126 -9.62 14.86 8.10
N ASP A 127 -10.15 15.29 9.26
CA ASP A 127 -9.37 15.72 10.43
C ASP A 127 -8.28 14.71 10.85
N GLN A 128 -8.35 13.49 10.32
CA GLN A 128 -7.47 12.35 10.56
C GLN A 128 -6.40 12.11 9.48
N LEU A 129 -6.22 13.02 8.52
CA LEU A 129 -5.30 12.81 7.39
C LEU A 129 -3.88 12.42 7.81
N ASP A 130 -3.32 12.99 8.89
CA ASP A 130 -1.98 12.59 9.38
C ASP A 130 -1.95 11.14 9.87
N SER A 131 -3.04 10.68 10.46
CA SER A 131 -3.22 9.28 10.89
C SER A 131 -3.33 8.36 9.67
N ILE A 132 -4.03 8.78 8.63
CA ILE A 132 -4.16 8.04 7.37
C ILE A 132 -2.79 7.90 6.68
N ILE A 133 -2.05 9.00 6.56
CA ILE A 133 -0.69 9.02 6.01
C ILE A 133 0.21 8.08 6.82
N ARG A 134 0.20 8.21 8.15
CA ARG A 134 1.02 7.35 9.03
C ARG A 134 0.66 5.87 8.90
N ASN A 135 -0.62 5.54 8.89
CA ASN A 135 -1.11 4.17 8.69
C ASN A 135 -0.58 3.60 7.38
N LEU A 136 -0.80 4.31 6.28
CA LEU A 136 -0.42 3.82 4.95
C LEU A 136 1.10 3.70 4.78
N LEU A 137 1.87 4.70 5.24
CA LEU A 137 3.34 4.61 5.22
C LEU A 137 3.83 3.44 6.09
N THR A 138 3.21 3.20 7.25
CA THR A 138 3.54 2.02 8.08
C THR A 138 3.25 0.73 7.32
N HIS A 139 2.10 0.63 6.65
CA HIS A 139 1.72 -0.54 5.87
C HIS A 139 2.75 -0.81 4.76
N GLU A 140 2.98 0.16 3.87
CA GLU A 140 3.81 -0.05 2.68
C GLU A 140 5.30 -0.23 3.02
N ILE A 141 5.82 0.51 4.00
CA ILE A 141 7.22 0.34 4.41
C ILE A 141 7.41 -1.02 5.10
N THR A 142 6.39 -1.56 5.79
CA THR A 142 6.49 -2.91 6.37
C THR A 142 6.79 -3.95 5.29
N HIS A 143 6.16 -3.85 4.12
CA HIS A 143 6.44 -4.73 2.96
C HIS A 143 7.92 -4.65 2.56
N LEU A 144 8.46 -3.44 2.43
CA LEU A 144 9.88 -3.23 2.10
C LEU A 144 10.83 -3.83 3.14
N LEU A 145 10.48 -3.70 4.43
CA LEU A 145 11.28 -4.25 5.52
C LEU A 145 11.25 -5.79 5.55
N ILE A 146 10.10 -6.40 5.24
CA ILE A 146 10.01 -7.86 5.05
C ILE A 146 10.94 -8.29 3.92
N GLY A 147 10.87 -7.65 2.74
CA GLY A 147 11.72 -8.01 1.61
C GLY A 147 13.21 -7.81 1.88
N HIS A 148 13.59 -6.76 2.59
CA HIS A 148 14.97 -6.53 2.98
C HIS A 148 15.49 -7.57 3.98
N ARG A 149 14.70 -7.88 5.03
CA ARG A 149 15.15 -8.70 6.15
C ARG A 149 14.96 -10.20 5.92
N TYR A 150 13.92 -10.57 5.18
CA TYR A 150 13.45 -11.91 4.91
C TYR A 150 13.20 -12.10 3.39
N PRO A 151 14.24 -12.00 2.54
CA PRO A 151 14.08 -12.01 1.09
C PRO A 151 13.42 -13.29 0.52
N ALA A 152 13.49 -14.41 1.26
CA ALA A 152 12.79 -15.63 0.88
C ALA A 152 11.27 -15.52 1.01
N ALA A 153 10.77 -14.74 1.98
CA ALA A 153 9.33 -14.49 2.15
C ALA A 153 8.81 -13.56 1.04
N ASP A 154 9.59 -12.56 0.65
CA ASP A 154 9.26 -11.65 -0.45
C ASP A 154 9.32 -12.36 -1.82
N ALA A 155 10.37 -13.14 -2.08
CA ALA A 155 10.45 -13.95 -3.30
C ALA A 155 9.29 -14.95 -3.46
N ALA A 156 8.65 -15.36 -2.36
CA ALA A 156 7.50 -16.27 -2.41
C ALA A 156 6.23 -15.60 -2.98
N LEU A 157 6.13 -14.27 -2.98
CA LEU A 157 5.04 -13.51 -3.61
C LEU A 157 5.00 -13.73 -5.13
N GLU A 158 6.17 -13.95 -5.74
CA GLU A 158 6.34 -14.21 -7.18
C GLU A 158 6.42 -15.71 -7.51
N SER A 159 6.14 -16.58 -6.53
CA SER A 159 6.16 -18.03 -6.75
C SER A 159 5.10 -18.45 -7.78
N THR A 160 5.48 -19.36 -8.66
CA THR A 160 4.54 -20.05 -9.56
C THR A 160 3.73 -21.14 -8.84
N ASP A 161 4.15 -21.54 -7.64
CA ASP A 161 3.39 -22.48 -6.82
C ASP A 161 2.28 -21.74 -6.07
N TYR A 162 1.03 -22.13 -6.34
CA TYR A 162 -0.17 -21.47 -5.82
C TYR A 162 -0.20 -21.41 -4.29
N LEU A 163 0.13 -22.51 -3.60
CA LEU A 163 0.06 -22.56 -2.15
C LEU A 163 1.15 -21.72 -1.50
N THR A 164 2.36 -21.75 -2.07
CA THR A 164 3.48 -20.89 -1.63
C THR A 164 3.10 -19.41 -1.77
N ARG A 165 2.50 -19.02 -2.89
CA ARG A 165 2.07 -17.63 -3.12
C ARG A 165 0.90 -17.21 -2.22
N LEU A 166 -0.06 -18.10 -1.99
CA LEU A 166 -1.18 -17.84 -1.07
C LEU A 166 -0.69 -17.69 0.38
N ASP A 167 0.26 -18.51 0.82
CA ASP A 167 0.90 -18.40 2.14
C ASP A 167 1.67 -17.08 2.27
N ALA A 168 2.46 -16.73 1.24
CA ALA A 168 3.16 -15.45 1.18
C ALA A 168 2.19 -14.27 1.29
N TYR A 169 1.10 -14.24 0.52
CA TYR A 169 0.06 -13.20 0.66
C TYR A 169 -0.58 -13.14 2.04
N THR A 170 -0.87 -14.31 2.63
CA THR A 170 -1.43 -14.39 3.98
C THR A 170 -0.51 -13.73 4.99
N PHE A 171 0.79 -14.02 4.95
CA PHE A 171 1.78 -13.44 5.84
C PHE A 171 2.05 -11.96 5.56
N HIS A 172 2.39 -11.61 4.32
CA HIS A 172 2.88 -10.29 3.93
C HIS A 172 1.81 -9.21 4.17
N GLU A 173 0.62 -9.40 3.60
CA GLU A 173 -0.49 -8.48 3.78
C GLU A 173 -1.02 -8.51 5.21
N GLY A 174 -1.12 -9.69 5.82
CA GLY A 174 -1.61 -9.82 7.19
C GLY A 174 -0.73 -9.10 8.19
N PHE A 175 0.59 -9.20 8.06
CA PHE A 175 1.54 -8.56 8.96
C PHE A 175 1.60 -7.04 8.75
N ALA A 176 1.62 -6.57 7.50
CA ALA A 176 1.55 -5.13 7.22
C ALA A 176 0.26 -4.50 7.73
N HIS A 177 -0.89 -5.15 7.51
CA HIS A 177 -2.18 -4.71 8.05
C HIS A 177 -2.24 -4.75 9.58
N LEU A 178 -1.60 -5.74 10.23
CA LEU A 178 -1.51 -5.81 11.69
C LEU A 178 -0.76 -4.59 12.25
N LEU A 179 0.44 -4.30 11.73
CA LEU A 179 1.27 -3.23 12.25
C LEU A 179 0.69 -1.85 11.97
N SER A 180 -0.09 -1.70 10.91
CA SER A 180 -0.68 -0.43 10.55
C SER A 180 -2.09 -0.23 11.10
N TYR A 181 -2.76 -1.28 11.57
CA TYR A 181 -4.21 -1.32 11.84
C TYR A 181 -4.77 -0.04 12.49
N GLN A 182 -5.58 0.70 11.73
CA GLN A 182 -6.25 1.94 12.16
C GLN A 182 -5.31 2.99 12.77
N ALA A 183 -4.02 2.98 12.40
CA ALA A 183 -2.98 3.79 13.02
C ALA A 183 -2.96 3.74 14.56
N THR A 184 -3.29 2.57 15.13
CA THR A 184 -3.39 2.35 16.57
C THR A 184 -2.31 1.37 17.03
N GLU A 185 -1.72 1.63 18.21
CA GLU A 185 -0.77 0.68 18.81
C GLU A 185 -1.48 -0.66 19.09
N ILE A 186 -0.80 -1.77 18.80
CA ILE A 186 -1.34 -3.13 18.74
C ILE A 186 -1.96 -3.57 20.07
N ASP A 187 -1.41 -3.08 21.18
CA ASP A 187 -1.86 -3.36 22.55
C ASP A 187 -3.10 -2.55 22.97
N CYS A 188 -3.45 -1.53 22.19
CA CYS A 188 -4.62 -0.69 22.39
C CYS A 188 -5.82 -1.15 21.56
N VAL A 189 -5.64 -2.11 20.64
CA VAL A 189 -6.70 -2.64 19.79
C VAL A 189 -7.43 -3.78 20.50
N ASN A 190 -8.77 -3.73 20.50
CA ASN A 190 -9.58 -4.88 20.92
C ASN A 190 -9.78 -5.84 19.73
N TRP A 191 -8.94 -6.87 19.66
CA TRP A 191 -8.98 -7.88 18.60
C TRP A 191 -10.19 -8.82 18.66
N HIS A 192 -10.93 -8.85 19.78
CA HIS A 192 -12.07 -9.75 20.01
C HIS A 192 -13.42 -9.03 19.93
N THR A 193 -13.52 -7.94 19.17
CA THR A 193 -14.83 -7.33 18.86
C THR A 193 -15.72 -8.31 18.07
N PRO A 194 -17.06 -8.21 18.16
CA PRO A 194 -17.95 -9.03 17.36
C PRO A 194 -17.64 -8.97 15.86
N GLN A 195 -17.35 -7.77 15.34
CA GLN A 195 -16.98 -7.57 13.94
C GLN A 195 -15.72 -8.35 13.55
N LEU A 196 -14.61 -8.18 14.30
CA LEU A 196 -13.36 -8.88 13.96
C LEU A 196 -13.49 -10.40 14.14
N THR A 197 -14.30 -10.85 15.09
CA THR A 197 -14.60 -12.28 15.28
C THR A 197 -15.34 -12.86 14.08
N GLU A 198 -16.34 -12.14 13.54
CA GLU A 198 -17.06 -12.54 12.33
C GLU A 198 -16.14 -12.56 11.10
N VAL A 199 -15.32 -11.51 10.94
CA VAL A 199 -14.31 -11.42 9.86
C VAL A 199 -13.32 -12.57 9.95
N ALA A 200 -12.82 -12.91 11.14
CA ALA A 200 -11.91 -14.03 11.35
C ALA A 200 -12.54 -15.36 10.92
N ALA A 201 -13.80 -15.59 11.32
CA ALA A 201 -14.51 -16.83 10.99
C ALA A 201 -14.75 -16.97 9.49
N ALA A 202 -15.24 -15.90 8.83
CA ALA A 202 -15.48 -15.88 7.40
C ALA A 202 -14.18 -16.05 6.59
N SER A 203 -13.13 -15.33 6.99
CA SER A 203 -11.82 -15.38 6.33
C SER A 203 -11.21 -16.78 6.44
N ARG A 204 -11.25 -17.40 7.63
CA ARG A 204 -10.75 -18.77 7.85
C ARG A 204 -11.53 -19.81 7.05
N ALA A 205 -12.85 -19.64 6.94
CA ALA A 205 -13.68 -20.52 6.12
C ALA A 205 -13.28 -20.44 4.64
N LYS A 206 -13.06 -19.23 4.11
CA LYS A 206 -12.63 -19.02 2.73
C LYS A 206 -11.21 -19.51 2.47
N LEU A 207 -10.27 -19.26 3.39
CA LEU A 207 -8.89 -19.77 3.28
C LEU A 207 -8.85 -21.30 3.24
N ARG A 208 -9.69 -22.00 4.01
CA ARG A 208 -9.78 -23.47 3.94
C ARG A 208 -10.21 -23.98 2.57
N LEU A 209 -11.14 -23.29 1.92
CA LEU A 209 -11.54 -23.63 0.54
C LEU A 209 -10.36 -23.41 -0.41
N ALA A 210 -9.73 -22.24 -0.33
CA ALA A 210 -8.60 -21.86 -1.16
C ALA A 210 -7.42 -22.85 -1.04
N LEU A 211 -7.11 -23.34 0.17
CA LEU A 211 -6.04 -24.32 0.40
C LEU A 211 -6.28 -25.70 -0.24
N THR A 212 -7.53 -26.05 -0.51
CA THR A 212 -7.90 -27.33 -1.13
C THR A 212 -8.21 -27.21 -2.62
N GLU A 213 -8.15 -26.01 -3.18
CA GLU A 213 -8.46 -25.76 -4.58
C GLU A 213 -7.37 -26.33 -5.50
N THR A 214 -7.81 -26.98 -6.58
CA THR A 214 -6.93 -27.62 -7.57
C THR A 214 -7.18 -27.13 -9.00
N ASP A 215 -8.29 -26.42 -9.23
CA ASP A 215 -8.59 -25.79 -10.51
C ASP A 215 -7.77 -24.50 -10.71
N PRO A 216 -6.93 -24.40 -11.76
CA PRO A 216 -6.03 -23.25 -11.94
C PRO A 216 -6.73 -21.89 -12.10
N ASP A 217 -7.90 -21.85 -12.75
CA ASP A 217 -8.64 -20.60 -12.93
C ASP A 217 -9.23 -20.12 -11.61
N ARG A 218 -9.74 -21.04 -10.79
CA ARG A 218 -10.18 -20.76 -9.41
C ARG A 218 -9.03 -20.37 -8.51
N GLN A 219 -7.87 -21.00 -8.63
CA GLN A 219 -6.67 -20.61 -7.88
C GLN A 219 -6.28 -19.17 -8.18
N LYS A 220 -6.29 -18.76 -9.45
CA LYS A 220 -6.06 -17.36 -9.84
C LYS A 220 -7.08 -16.43 -9.19
N GLN A 221 -8.35 -16.78 -9.23
CA GLN A 221 -9.42 -16.01 -8.56
C GLN A 221 -9.17 -15.90 -7.05
N PHE A 222 -8.77 -16.98 -6.37
CA PHE A 222 -8.47 -16.96 -4.94
C PHE A 222 -7.25 -16.08 -4.62
N LEU A 223 -6.23 -16.06 -5.47
CA LEU A 223 -5.07 -15.17 -5.30
C LEU A 223 -5.46 -13.69 -5.44
N GLU A 224 -6.35 -13.35 -6.38
CA GLU A 224 -6.88 -11.99 -6.51
C GLU A 224 -7.70 -11.61 -5.27
N GLU A 225 -8.65 -12.45 -4.87
CA GLU A 225 -9.52 -12.20 -3.71
C GLU A 225 -8.79 -12.27 -2.35
N ALA A 226 -7.57 -12.82 -2.30
CA ALA A 226 -6.75 -12.91 -1.09
C ALA A 226 -6.37 -11.52 -0.55
N VAL A 227 -6.13 -10.57 -1.47
CA VAL A 227 -5.54 -9.26 -1.19
C VAL A 227 -6.29 -8.08 -1.83
N CYS A 228 -7.19 -8.34 -2.78
CA CYS A 228 -8.05 -7.32 -3.40
C CYS A 228 -9.49 -7.35 -2.83
N GLY A 229 -10.18 -6.21 -2.93
CA GLY A 229 -11.56 -6.03 -2.46
C GLY A 229 -11.67 -5.05 -1.29
N SER A 230 -12.84 -4.97 -0.68
CA SER A 230 -13.04 -4.13 0.51
C SER A 230 -12.15 -4.60 1.65
N TYR A 231 -11.77 -3.70 2.56
CA TYR A 231 -10.78 -3.97 3.61
C TYR A 231 -10.94 -5.32 4.32
N TYR A 232 -12.15 -5.64 4.82
CA TYR A 232 -12.43 -6.89 5.54
C TYR A 232 -12.77 -8.10 4.66
N GLU A 233 -12.82 -7.93 3.33
CA GLU A 233 -13.13 -9.01 2.37
C GLU A 233 -11.87 -9.73 1.87
N LYS A 234 -10.69 -9.11 2.05
CA LYS A 234 -9.36 -9.65 1.73
C LYS A 234 -9.03 -10.85 2.63
N PHE A 235 -9.55 -12.03 2.31
CA PHE A 235 -9.63 -13.13 3.27
C PHE A 235 -8.27 -13.68 3.74
N ALA A 236 -7.25 -13.69 2.88
CA ALA A 236 -5.92 -14.18 3.25
C ALA A 236 -5.23 -13.16 4.17
N CYS A 237 -5.27 -11.90 3.78
CA CYS A 237 -4.80 -10.78 4.60
C CYS A 237 -5.45 -10.79 6.00
N MET A 238 -6.78 -10.85 6.08
CA MET A 238 -7.50 -10.87 7.37
C MET A 238 -7.18 -12.12 8.19
N CYS A 239 -7.00 -13.28 7.55
CA CYS A 239 -6.53 -14.49 8.23
C CYS A 239 -5.15 -14.28 8.87
N GLY A 240 -4.18 -13.75 8.12
CA GLY A 240 -2.83 -13.53 8.63
C GLY A 240 -2.81 -12.50 9.77
N MET A 241 -3.47 -11.36 9.57
CA MET A 241 -3.57 -10.30 10.58
C MET A 241 -4.17 -10.83 11.89
N LEU A 242 -5.32 -11.49 11.83
CA LEU A 242 -6.05 -11.96 13.01
C LEU A 242 -5.47 -13.26 13.60
N TYR A 243 -4.59 -13.96 12.88
CA TYR A 243 -3.81 -15.05 13.44
C TYR A 243 -2.61 -14.54 14.26
N LEU A 244 -1.94 -13.49 13.77
CA LEU A 244 -0.78 -12.90 14.44
C LEU A 244 -1.17 -12.02 15.64
N ALA A 245 -2.41 -11.53 15.68
CA ALA A 245 -2.95 -10.73 16.77
C ALA A 245 -3.44 -11.54 17.99
N ASP A 246 -3.68 -12.85 17.82
CA ASP A 246 -4.22 -13.78 18.84
C ASP A 246 -3.07 -14.45 19.63
#